data_AF-A0A150TMD3-F1
#
_entry.id   AF-A0A150TMD3-F1
#
_cell.length_a   1.000
_cell.length_b   1.000
_cell.length_c   1.000
_cell.angle_alpha   90.00
_cell.angle_beta   90.00
_cell.angle_gamma   90.00
#
_symmetry.space_group_name_H-M   'P 1'
#
loop_
_entity.id
_entity.type
_entity.pdbx_description
1 polymer ?
#
loop_
_entity_poly.entity_id
_entity_poly.type
_entity_poly.pdbx_seq_one_letter_code
_entity_poly.pdbx_strand_id
1 'polypeptide(L)'
;RRGRAAWLLERAQELGALPRGTTLAELEALLDVFQRNAALLARYTPGGVSARVELFRAEASPRRDPRPAWARWAPGLRSHVAAGDHYTLLRKPHVDALAERIRAALLEADAGASSDGAAGPPG
;
A
#
# COMPACT_ATOMS: atom_id res chain seq x y z
N ARG A 1 4.55 18.69 27.90
CA ARG A 1 4.48 17.69 26.82
C ARG A 1 3.17 16.88 26.85
N ARG A 2 2.69 16.41 28.02
CA ARG A 2 1.39 15.71 28.18
C ARG A 2 0.17 16.43 27.57
N GLY A 3 0.03 17.75 27.76
CA GLY A 3 -1.13 18.49 27.22
C GLY A 3 -1.28 18.44 25.70
N ARG A 4 -0.18 18.38 24.93
CA ARG A 4 -0.24 18.25 23.47
C ARG A 4 -0.63 16.84 23.02
N ALA A 5 -0.15 15.82 23.71
CA ALA A 5 -0.45 14.43 23.37
C ALA A 5 -1.90 14.07 23.74
N ALA A 6 -2.41 14.55 24.87
CA ALA A 6 -3.82 14.43 25.23
C ALA A 6 -4.74 15.14 24.22
N TRP A 7 -4.40 16.38 23.85
CA TRP A 7 -5.15 17.11 22.82
C TRP A 7 -5.13 16.39 21.46
N LEU A 8 -3.99 15.83 21.05
CA LEU A 8 -3.89 15.04 19.83
C LEU A 8 -4.75 13.78 19.87
N LEU A 9 -4.79 13.08 21.02
CA LEU A 9 -5.63 11.90 21.21
C LEU A 9 -7.11 12.26 21.03
N GLU A 10 -7.59 13.26 21.76
CA GLU A 10 -8.98 13.73 21.68
C GLU A 10 -9.33 14.13 20.24
N ARG A 11 -8.48 14.93 19.59
CA ARG A 11 -8.72 15.40 18.23
C ARG A 11 -8.73 14.27 17.21
N ALA A 12 -7.84 13.28 17.33
CA ALA A 12 -7.79 12.14 16.44
C ALA A 12 -9.03 11.22 16.61
N GLN A 13 -9.55 11.09 17.84
CA GLN A 13 -10.79 10.36 18.11
C GLN A 13 -12.03 11.07 17.55
N GLU A 14 -12.11 12.39 17.73
CA GLU A 14 -13.20 13.21 17.17
C GLU A 14 -13.28 13.11 15.65
N LEU A 15 -12.13 13.10 14.98
CA LEU A 15 -12.02 12.98 13.53
C LEU A 15 -12.18 11.53 13.03
N GLY A 16 -12.35 10.56 13.93
CA GLY A 16 -12.46 9.15 13.58
C GLY A 16 -11.16 8.53 13.04
N ALA A 17 -10.02 9.22 13.20
CA ALA A 17 -8.70 8.72 12.83
C ALA A 17 -8.19 7.66 13.81
N LEU A 18 -8.65 7.70 15.06
CA LEU A 18 -8.39 6.67 16.08
C LEU A 18 -9.70 6.20 16.72
N PRO A 19 -9.80 4.94 17.14
CA PRO A 19 -10.91 4.46 17.95
C PRO A 19 -11.07 5.27 19.24
N ARG A 20 -12.31 5.53 19.67
CA ARG A 20 -12.61 6.28 20.91
C ARG A 20 -12.06 5.65 22.20
N GLY A 21 -11.72 4.36 22.18
CA GLY A 21 -11.11 3.65 23.30
C GLY A 21 -9.58 3.75 23.36
N THR A 22 -8.94 4.39 22.37
CA THR A 22 -7.47 4.51 22.33
C THR A 22 -6.99 5.32 23.53
N THR A 23 -6.01 4.79 24.24
CA THR A 23 -5.38 5.42 25.40
C THR A 23 -4.22 6.32 24.98
N LEU A 24 -3.77 7.18 25.90
CA LEU A 24 -2.59 8.01 25.66
C LEU A 24 -1.32 7.18 25.45
N ALA A 25 -1.17 6.07 26.17
CA ALA A 25 -0.03 5.17 26.03
C ALA A 25 -0.02 4.48 24.65
N GLU A 26 -1.19 4.07 24.15
CA GLU A 26 -1.30 3.51 22.79
C GLU A 26 -0.99 4.56 21.72
N LEU A 27 -1.44 5.81 21.88
CA LEU A 27 -1.06 6.90 20.99
C LEU A 27 0.46 7.12 20.99
N GLU A 28 1.09 7.15 22.16
CA GLU A 28 2.54 7.31 22.28
C GLU A 28 3.29 6.17 21.58
N ALA A 29 2.82 4.92 21.73
CA ALA A 29 3.38 3.77 21.02
C ALA A 29 3.20 3.86 19.49
N LEU A 30 2.03 4.26 19.01
CA LEU A 30 1.77 4.47 17.58
C LEU A 30 2.67 5.58 17.01
N LEU A 31 2.87 6.67 17.76
CA LEU A 31 3.76 7.76 17.36
C LEU A 31 5.22 7.32 17.30
N ASP A 32 5.68 6.51 18.24
CA ASP A 32 7.04 5.95 18.23
C ASP A 32 7.26 5.06 16.98
N VAL A 33 6.33 4.15 16.67
CA VAL A 33 6.39 3.33 15.45
C VAL A 33 6.38 4.20 14.19
N PHE A 34 5.51 5.21 14.14
CA PHE A 34 5.45 6.15 13.01
C PHE A 34 6.77 6.89 12.81
N GLN A 35 7.37 7.42 13.88
CA GLN A 35 8.63 8.15 13.82
C GLN A 35 9.79 7.26 13.34
N ARG A 36 9.86 6.02 13.83
CA ARG A 36 10.86 5.04 13.39
C ARG A 36 10.69 4.72 11.90
N ASN A 37 9.47 4.42 11.47
CA ASN A 37 9.18 4.13 10.07
C ASN A 37 9.49 5.32 9.16
N ALA A 38 9.20 6.55 9.59
CA ALA A 38 9.53 7.77 8.84
C ALA A 38 11.06 7.96 8.71
N ALA A 39 11.81 7.73 9.79
CA ALA A 39 13.26 7.80 9.78
C ALA A 39 13.91 6.73 8.87
N LEU A 40 13.35 5.52 8.86
CA LEU A 40 13.79 4.43 7.98
C LEU A 40 13.46 4.75 6.52
N LEU A 41 12.23 5.19 6.23
CA LEU A 41 11.80 5.55 4.89
C LEU A 41 12.66 6.68 4.29
N ALA A 42 13.07 7.65 5.10
CA ALA A 42 13.94 8.75 4.67
C ALA A 42 15.35 8.30 4.23
N ARG A 43 15.80 7.13 4.66
CA ARG A 43 17.13 6.57 4.35
C ARG A 43 17.06 5.36 3.42
N TYR A 44 15.86 4.86 3.15
CA TYR A 44 15.66 3.67 2.34
C TYR A 44 16.05 3.93 0.88
N THR A 45 16.95 3.09 0.37
CA THR A 45 17.35 3.11 -1.03
C THR A 45 16.76 1.88 -1.72
N PRO A 46 15.68 2.02 -2.51
CA PRO A 46 15.05 0.89 -3.17
C PRO A 46 15.95 0.26 -4.24
N GLY A 47 16.07 -1.07 -4.19
CA GLY A 47 16.57 -1.89 -5.30
C GLY A 47 15.49 -2.11 -6.38
N GLY A 48 15.92 -2.49 -7.57
CA GLY A 48 15.00 -2.90 -8.63
C GLY A 48 14.37 -4.27 -8.34
N VAL A 49 13.16 -4.50 -8.85
CA VAL A 49 12.43 -5.76 -8.81
C VAL A 49 12.13 -6.23 -10.24
N SER A 50 12.48 -7.47 -10.53
CA SER A 50 12.12 -8.15 -11.79
C SER A 50 10.73 -8.77 -11.73
N ALA A 51 10.16 -8.93 -10.53
CA ALA A 51 8.82 -9.44 -10.33
C ALA A 51 7.76 -8.50 -10.93
N ARG A 52 6.64 -9.07 -11.38
CA ARG A 52 5.46 -8.31 -11.79
C ARG A 52 4.89 -7.58 -10.56
N VAL A 53 4.73 -6.26 -10.68
CA VAL A 53 4.15 -5.42 -9.63
C VAL A 53 2.78 -4.94 -10.07
N GLU A 54 1.76 -5.23 -9.27
CA GLU A 54 0.39 -4.72 -9.45
C GLU A 54 0.18 -3.56 -8.46
N LEU A 55 0.04 -2.34 -8.99
CA LEU A 55 -0.16 -1.12 -8.21
C LEU A 55 -1.62 -0.66 -8.31
N PHE A 56 -2.24 -0.44 -7.17
CA PHE A 56 -3.60 0.09 -7.08
C PHE A 56 -3.57 1.54 -6.59
N ARG A 57 -4.00 2.47 -7.45
CA ARG A 57 -4.11 3.89 -7.13
C ARG A 57 -5.57 4.22 -6.88
N ALA A 58 -5.87 4.84 -5.75
CA ALA A 58 -7.20 5.36 -5.49
C ALA A 58 -7.58 6.44 -6.51
N GLU A 59 -8.85 6.45 -6.95
CA GLU A 59 -9.40 7.43 -7.88
C GLU A 59 -9.30 8.85 -7.32
N ALA A 60 -9.63 9.03 -6.04
CA ALA A 60 -9.54 10.31 -5.33
C ALA A 60 -8.10 10.69 -4.93
N SER A 61 -7.07 9.97 -5.40
CA SER A 61 -5.68 10.32 -5.12
C SER A 61 -5.32 11.68 -5.75
N PRO A 62 -4.79 12.64 -4.99
CA PRO A 62 -4.29 13.90 -5.54
C PRO A 62 -2.96 13.73 -6.28
N ARG A 63 -2.33 12.54 -6.18
CA ARG A 63 -1.05 12.24 -6.83
C ARG A 63 -1.25 11.89 -8.31
N ARG A 64 -0.30 12.32 -9.13
CA ARG A 64 -0.18 11.93 -10.54
C ARG A 64 0.02 10.42 -10.68
N ASP A 65 -0.11 9.94 -11.91
CA ASP A 65 0.17 8.56 -12.28
C ASP A 65 1.56 8.12 -11.75
N PRO A 66 1.64 7.03 -10.98
CA PRO A 66 2.89 6.57 -10.39
C PRO A 66 3.83 5.91 -11.40
N ARG A 67 3.37 5.43 -12.56
CA ARG A 67 4.19 4.65 -13.50
C ARG A 67 5.55 5.30 -13.83
N PRO A 68 5.65 6.61 -14.14
CA PRO A 68 6.94 7.24 -14.42
C PRO A 68 7.90 7.23 -13.23
N ALA A 69 7.38 7.42 -12.01
CA ALA A 69 8.20 7.39 -10.81
C ALA A 69 8.73 5.97 -10.52
N TRP A 70 7.93 4.95 -10.84
CA TRP A 70 8.26 3.55 -10.55
C TRP A 70 9.09 2.85 -11.62
N ALA A 71 9.14 3.39 -12.84
CA ALA A 71 9.71 2.73 -14.02
C ALA A 71 11.14 2.19 -13.82
N ARG A 72 11.98 2.91 -13.07
CA ARG A 72 13.38 2.47 -12.81
C ARG A 72 13.50 1.27 -11.87
N TRP A 73 12.50 1.04 -11.01
CA TRP A 73 12.54 -0.03 -10.02
C TRP A 73 11.67 -1.21 -10.41
N ALA A 74 10.51 -0.95 -11.03
CA ALA A 74 9.56 -1.97 -11.42
C ALA A 74 9.15 -1.71 -12.88
N PRO A 75 10.01 -2.04 -13.86
CA PRO A 75 9.71 -1.80 -15.28
C PRO A 75 8.46 -2.56 -15.76
N GLY A 76 8.15 -3.70 -15.13
CA GLY A 76 6.94 -4.49 -15.38
C GLY A 76 5.70 -4.05 -14.59
N LEU A 77 5.70 -2.85 -13.98
CA LEU A 77 4.59 -2.38 -13.16
C LEU A 77 3.32 -2.19 -13.99
N ARG A 78 2.22 -2.75 -13.49
CA ARG A 78 0.86 -2.52 -13.97
C ARG A 78 0.12 -1.67 -12.96
N SER A 79 -0.48 -0.57 -13.40
CA SER A 79 -1.25 0.33 -12.53
C SER A 79 -2.74 0.22 -12.82
N HIS A 80 -3.54 0.12 -11.75
CA HIS A 80 -4.99 0.10 -11.77
C HIS A 80 -5.54 1.30 -11.00
N VAL A 81 -6.70 1.79 -11.42
CA VAL A 81 -7.46 2.78 -10.65
C VAL A 81 -8.51 2.03 -9.84
N ALA A 82 -8.52 2.26 -8.53
CA ALA A 82 -9.51 1.71 -7.60
C ALA A 82 -10.42 2.83 -7.11
N ALA A 83 -11.72 2.56 -7.01
CA ALA A 83 -12.69 3.53 -6.52
C ALA A 83 -12.41 3.95 -5.06
N GLY A 84 -12.81 5.18 -4.73
CA GLY A 84 -12.59 5.77 -3.41
C GLY A 84 -11.24 6.47 -3.25
N ASP A 85 -10.82 6.61 -2.01
CA ASP A 85 -9.57 7.21 -1.56
C ASP A 85 -8.63 6.15 -0.95
N HIS A 86 -7.44 6.58 -0.50
CA HIS A 86 -6.40 5.71 0.06
C HIS A 86 -6.90 4.76 1.17
N TYR A 87 -7.90 5.19 1.94
CA TYR A 87 -8.49 4.42 3.04
C TYR A 87 -9.74 3.66 2.61
N THR A 88 -10.62 4.29 1.83
CA THR A 88 -11.91 3.69 1.46
C THR A 88 -11.77 2.59 0.41
N LEU A 89 -10.70 2.59 -0.40
CA LEU A 89 -10.42 1.51 -1.35
C LEU A 89 -10.24 0.13 -0.68
N LEU A 90 -9.86 0.10 0.61
CA LEU A 90 -9.67 -1.11 1.41
C LEU A 90 -10.92 -1.50 2.22
N ARG A 91 -12.06 -0.83 1.99
CA ARG A 91 -13.31 -1.07 2.71
C ARG A 91 -14.43 -1.38 1.74
N LYS A 92 -15.50 -2.00 2.23
CA LYS A 92 -16.71 -2.18 1.43
C LYS A 92 -17.32 -0.83 1.03
N PRO A 93 -17.86 -0.72 -0.19
CA PRO A 93 -17.97 -1.77 -1.20
C PRO A 93 -16.71 -1.93 -2.09
N HIS A 94 -15.75 -1.00 -2.04
CA HIS A 94 -14.63 -0.94 -3.00
C HIS A 94 -13.64 -2.11 -2.90
N VAL A 95 -13.48 -2.68 -1.70
CA VAL A 95 -12.55 -3.79 -1.46
C VAL A 95 -12.90 -5.04 -2.28
N ASP A 96 -14.17 -5.24 -2.67
CA ASP A 96 -14.60 -6.40 -3.43
C ASP A 96 -13.97 -6.39 -4.84
N ALA A 97 -13.99 -5.24 -5.52
CA ALA A 97 -13.35 -5.07 -6.82
C ALA A 97 -11.81 -5.18 -6.74
N LEU A 98 -11.22 -4.68 -5.65
CA LEU A 98 -9.79 -4.83 -5.39
C LEU A 98 -9.40 -6.30 -5.26
N ALA A 99 -10.15 -7.07 -4.47
CA ALA A 99 -9.91 -8.49 -4.25
C ALA A 99 -9.99 -9.30 -5.55
N GLU A 100 -11.01 -9.05 -6.39
CA GLU A 100 -11.14 -9.73 -7.69
C GLU A 100 -9.95 -9.44 -8.61
N ARG A 101 -9.47 -8.19 -8.67
CA ARG A 101 -8.32 -7.86 -9.51
C ARG A 101 -7.03 -8.48 -8.99
N ILE A 102 -6.84 -8.57 -7.67
CA ILE A 102 -5.70 -9.27 -7.05
C ILE A 102 -5.78 -10.77 -7.40
N ARG A 103 -6.96 -11.39 -7.26
CA ARG A 103 -7.17 -12.79 -7.62
C ARG A 103 -6.82 -13.07 -9.09
N ALA A 104 -7.27 -12.23 -10.02
CA ALA A 104 -6.92 -12.35 -11.43
C ALA A 104 -5.41 -12.24 -11.68
N ALA A 105 -4.74 -11.28 -11.02
CA ALA A 105 -3.28 -11.12 -11.13
C ALA A 105 -2.51 -12.36 -10.67
N LEU A 106 -2.95 -12.99 -9.57
CA LEU A 106 -2.33 -14.20 -9.04
C LEU A 106 -2.51 -15.38 -10.01
N LEU A 107 -3.73 -15.59 -10.52
CA LEU A 107 -4.00 -16.64 -11.52
C LEU A 107 -3.18 -16.46 -12.81
N GLU A 108 -3.02 -15.22 -13.29
CA GLU A 108 -2.17 -14.91 -14.44
C GLU A 108 -0.68 -15.19 -14.16
N ALA A 109 -0.22 -14.99 -12.93
CA ALA A 109 1.16 -15.26 -12.54
C ALA A 109 1.44 -16.77 -12.50
N ASP A 110 0.52 -17.55 -11.94
CA ASP A 110 0.62 -19.01 -11.86
C ASP A 110 0.59 -19.67 -13.25
N ALA A 111 -0.26 -19.16 -14.15
CA ALA A 111 -0.33 -19.64 -15.53
C ALA A 111 0.96 -19.36 -16.31
N GLY A 112 1.56 -18.18 -16.13
CA GLY A 112 2.83 -17.83 -16.79
C GLY A 112 4.03 -18.63 -16.26
N ALA A 113 4.06 -18.96 -14.97
CA ALA A 113 5.09 -19.83 -14.40
C ALA A 113 5.03 -21.26 -14.96
N SER A 114 3.83 -21.73 -15.29
CA SER A 114 3.60 -23.07 -15.86
C SER A 114 4.05 -23.17 -17.33
N SER A 115 4.08 -22.06 -18.07
CA SER A 115 4.52 -22.03 -19.47
C SER A 115 6.05 -21.90 -19.65
N ASP A 116 6.74 -21.22 -18.74
CA ASP A 116 8.21 -21.04 -18.80
C ASP A 116 8.98 -22.33 -18.47
N GLY A 117 8.35 -23.31 -17.81
CA GLY A 117 8.94 -24.61 -17.50
C GLY A 117 8.94 -25.63 -18.65
N ALA A 118 8.28 -25.33 -19.78
CA ALA A 118 8.11 -26.28 -20.90
C ALA A 118 9.17 -26.16 -22.01
N ALA A 119 10.05 -25.16 -21.97
CA ALA A 119 11.14 -25.00 -22.92
C ALA A 119 12.42 -25.71 -22.42
N GLY A 120 12.49 -27.03 -22.61
CA GLY A 120 13.74 -27.79 -22.44
C GLY A 120 14.79 -27.40 -23.51
N PRO A 121 16.10 -27.58 -23.23
CA PRO A 121 17.15 -27.11 -24.14
C PRO A 121 17.16 -27.93 -25.43
N PRO A 122 17.51 -27.33 -26.59
CA PRO A 122 17.78 -28.11 -27.80
C PRO A 122 19.03 -28.98 -27.58
N GLY A 123 18.91 -30.25 -27.94
CA GLY A 123 19.99 -31.24 -27.89
C GLY A 123 21.09 -31.03 -28.92
#